data_AF-D6YTS0-F1
#
_entry.id   AF-D6YTS0-F1
#
_cell.length_a   1.000
_cell.length_b   1.000
_cell.length_c   1.000
_cell.angle_alpha   90.00
_cell.angle_beta   90.00
_cell.angle_gamma   90.00
#
_symmetry.space_group_name_H-M   'P 1'
#
loop_
_entity.id
_entity.type
_entity.pdbx_description
1 polymer ?
#
loop_
_entity_poly.entity_id
_entity_poly.type
_entity_poly.pdbx_seq_one_letter_code
_entity_poly.pdbx_strand_id
1 'polypeptide(L)'
;MLRGLLGSNSVEKTLLYLLVNEQCYAHQLHRKLGLALTPVQKALERLEKGGVIFSKNEKNRKIYRFNTNFPMIYEVELLLKKTYQQLSVQERKCYHYPEQAKAKPFKKEPRLMEKVWEQLKSVKRMTLQASSRSRTSRLWIRKGSGKVDSTLKDNVLTFREQGEWTADDGFRMNYRNVYRWTWHWREEMLSLEHLRRGEKHPVFLFYLVAGEENFLESLNPHLCGDDTYFGWMQYNPLFLQMHIRTLGPSKNEKIETVYT
;
A
#
# COMPACT_ATOMS: atom_id res chain seq x y z
N MET A 1 21.36 -5.17 6.11
CA MET A 1 21.74 -6.59 6.36
C MET A 1 22.27 -7.25 5.09
N LEU A 2 21.67 -7.01 3.91
CA LEU A 2 22.16 -7.57 2.64
C LEU A 2 23.39 -6.84 2.05
N ARG A 3 23.81 -5.70 2.62
CA ARG A 3 24.95 -4.92 2.15
C ARG A 3 26.21 -5.75 1.90
N GLY A 4 26.52 -6.72 2.77
CA GLY A 4 27.69 -7.60 2.60
C GLY A 4 27.58 -8.48 1.35
N LEU A 5 26.40 -9.02 1.07
CA LEU A 5 26.12 -9.85 -0.10
C LEU A 5 26.00 -9.02 -1.40
N LEU A 6 25.35 -7.87 -1.32
CA LEU A 6 25.08 -7.00 -2.47
C LEU A 6 26.21 -6.00 -2.75
N GLY A 7 27.18 -5.86 -1.84
CA GLY A 7 28.30 -4.94 -1.94
C GLY A 7 27.94 -3.44 -1.95
N SER A 8 26.68 -3.06 -1.71
CA SER A 8 26.25 -1.66 -1.71
C SER A 8 24.97 -1.44 -0.90
N ASN A 9 25.00 -0.44 -0.01
CA ASN A 9 23.83 0.01 0.74
C ASN A 9 22.75 0.58 -0.19
N SER A 10 23.14 1.31 -1.24
CA SER A 10 22.18 1.87 -2.20
C SER A 10 21.47 0.77 -2.98
N VAL A 11 22.14 -0.34 -3.27
CA VAL A 11 21.52 -1.49 -3.96
C VAL A 11 20.55 -2.21 -3.05
N GLU A 12 20.93 -2.52 -1.81
CA GLU A 12 20.04 -3.11 -0.81
C GLU A 12 18.76 -2.28 -0.66
N LYS A 13 18.91 -0.98 -0.42
CA LYS A 13 17.79 -0.06 -0.23
C LYS A 13 16.91 0.09 -1.48
N THR A 14 17.52 0.11 -2.67
CA THR A 14 16.78 0.17 -3.94
C THR A 14 15.93 -1.08 -4.16
N LEU A 15 16.48 -2.26 -3.90
CA LEU A 15 15.77 -3.53 -4.04
C LEU A 15 14.63 -3.67 -3.03
N LEU A 16 14.85 -3.29 -1.76
CA LEU A 16 13.79 -3.26 -0.75
C LEU A 16 12.68 -2.25 -1.11
N TYR A 17 13.06 -1.09 -1.65
CA TYR A 17 12.08 -0.11 -2.13
C TYR A 17 11.25 -0.66 -3.29
N LEU A 18 11.87 -1.32 -4.27
CA LEU A 18 11.20 -1.96 -5.39
C LEU A 18 10.28 -3.09 -4.93
N LEU A 19 10.66 -3.86 -3.90
CA LEU A 19 9.83 -4.91 -3.32
C LEU A 19 8.50 -4.33 -2.81
N VAL A 20 8.54 -3.19 -2.12
CA VAL A 20 7.36 -2.58 -1.50
C VAL A 20 6.52 -1.80 -2.52
N ASN A 21 7.15 -1.00 -3.36
CA ASN A 21 6.50 0.00 -4.22
C ASN A 21 6.39 -0.40 -5.70
N GLU A 22 6.93 -1.57 -6.08
CA GLU A 22 6.90 -2.16 -7.44
C GLU A 22 7.71 -1.41 -8.50
N GLN A 23 7.89 -0.09 -8.35
CA GLN A 23 8.65 0.75 -9.24
C GLN A 23 9.33 1.90 -8.53
N CYS A 24 10.37 2.45 -9.16
CA CYS A 24 11.09 3.61 -8.63
C CYS A 24 11.74 4.45 -9.72
N TYR A 25 12.22 5.64 -9.34
CA TYR A 25 13.15 6.44 -10.11
C TYR A 25 14.22 7.05 -9.19
N ALA A 26 15.40 7.35 -9.74
CA ALA A 26 16.58 7.72 -8.94
C ALA A 26 16.33 8.87 -7.94
N HIS A 27 15.70 9.96 -8.39
CA HIS A 27 15.44 11.12 -7.54
C HIS A 27 14.42 10.84 -6.41
N GLN A 28 13.52 9.85 -6.59
CA GLN A 28 12.59 9.41 -5.54
C GLN A 28 13.35 8.75 -4.39
N LEU A 29 14.21 7.81 -4.73
CA LEU A 29 15.04 7.08 -3.78
C LEU A 29 15.97 8.02 -3.02
N HIS A 30 16.59 8.98 -3.72
CA HIS A 30 17.41 10.02 -3.09
C HIS A 30 16.64 10.77 -1.99
N ARG A 31 15.47 11.33 -2.34
CA ARG A 31 14.68 12.15 -1.39
C ARG A 31 14.08 11.33 -0.25
N LYS A 32 13.48 10.18 -0.54
CA LYS A 32 12.68 9.44 0.45
C LYS A 32 13.52 8.51 1.33
N LEU A 33 14.66 8.01 0.82
CA LEU A 33 15.56 7.14 1.59
C LEU A 33 16.81 7.86 2.11
N GLY A 34 16.94 9.17 1.84
CA GLY A 34 18.08 10.00 2.26
C GLY A 34 19.41 9.54 1.66
N LEU A 35 19.40 8.97 0.45
CA LEU A 35 20.60 8.42 -0.20
C LEU A 35 21.23 9.42 -1.15
N ALA A 36 22.55 9.46 -1.26
CA ALA A 36 23.20 10.27 -2.29
C ALA A 36 22.76 9.82 -3.70
N LEU A 37 22.46 10.78 -4.58
CA LEU A 37 21.89 10.51 -5.90
C LEU A 37 22.81 9.67 -6.80
N THR A 38 24.11 10.00 -6.84
CA THR A 38 25.07 9.29 -7.69
C THR A 38 25.21 7.80 -7.33
N PRO A 39 25.36 7.40 -6.05
CA PRO A 39 25.29 5.99 -5.66
C PRO A 39 23.98 5.28 -6.03
N VAL A 40 22.84 5.98 -5.98
CA VAL A 40 21.55 5.43 -6.40
C VAL A 40 21.52 5.18 -7.91
N GLN A 41 21.98 6.14 -8.72
CA GLN A 41 22.06 5.98 -10.17
C GLN A 41 22.96 4.81 -10.55
N LYS A 42 24.16 4.72 -9.96
CA LYS A 42 25.08 3.58 -10.16
C LYS A 42 24.46 2.25 -9.71
N ALA A 43 23.70 2.24 -8.62
CA ALA A 43 22.98 1.05 -8.17
C ALA A 43 21.96 0.58 -9.21
N LEU A 44 21.15 1.50 -9.74
CA LEU A 44 20.16 1.21 -10.77
C LEU A 44 20.81 0.72 -12.07
N GLU A 45 21.87 1.39 -12.54
CA GLU A 45 22.64 0.97 -13.71
C GLU A 45 23.23 -0.43 -13.54
N ARG A 46 23.79 -0.73 -12.36
CA ARG A 46 24.37 -2.05 -12.06
C ARG A 46 23.30 -3.15 -12.07
N LEU A 47 22.15 -2.89 -11.44
CA LEU A 47 21.03 -3.83 -11.41
C LEU A 47 20.42 -4.05 -12.80
N GLU A 48 20.32 -2.98 -13.60
CA GLU A 48 19.81 -3.03 -14.98
C GLU A 48 20.76 -3.80 -15.89
N LYS A 49 22.07 -3.51 -15.82
CA LYS A 49 23.10 -4.27 -16.55
C LYS A 49 23.12 -5.75 -16.17
N GLY A 50 22.86 -6.06 -14.90
CA GLY A 50 22.73 -7.43 -14.40
C GLY A 50 21.40 -8.11 -14.75
N GLY A 51 20.49 -7.42 -15.44
CA GLY A 51 19.18 -7.94 -15.86
C GLY A 51 18.17 -8.12 -14.72
N VAL A 52 18.49 -7.75 -13.47
CA VAL A 52 17.62 -7.90 -12.30
C VAL A 52 16.42 -6.95 -12.37
N ILE A 53 16.67 -5.75 -12.90
CA ILE A 53 15.64 -4.74 -13.16
C ILE A 53 15.67 -4.35 -14.63
N PHE A 54 14.57 -3.80 -15.13
CA PHE A 54 14.53 -3.12 -16.43
C PHE A 54 13.99 -1.71 -16.24
N SER A 55 14.20 -0.86 -17.23
CA SER A 55 13.64 0.48 -17.23
C SER A 55 12.70 0.74 -18.40
N LYS A 56 11.81 1.72 -18.20
CA LYS A 56 10.96 2.31 -19.22
C LYS A 56 10.91 3.82 -19.03
N ASN A 57 10.89 4.56 -20.14
CA ASN A 57 10.66 6.00 -20.10
C ASN A 57 9.15 6.28 -19.95
N GLU A 58 8.77 6.94 -18.87
CA GLU A 58 7.39 7.41 -18.63
C GLU A 58 7.43 8.87 -18.16
N LYS A 59 6.68 9.76 -18.83
CA LYS A 59 6.52 11.19 -18.46
C LYS A 59 7.86 11.90 -18.17
N ASN A 60 8.83 11.78 -19.09
CA ASN A 60 10.19 12.34 -18.97
C ASN A 60 11.02 11.80 -17.79
N ARG A 61 10.71 10.61 -17.29
CA ARG A 61 11.49 9.94 -16.25
C ARG A 61 11.78 8.51 -16.64
N LYS A 62 13.00 8.06 -16.32
CA LYS A 62 13.37 6.65 -16.41
C LYS A 62 12.85 5.94 -15.16
N ILE A 63 11.82 5.12 -15.35
CA ILE A 63 11.17 4.32 -14.31
C ILE A 63 11.75 2.91 -14.34
N TYR A 64 12.08 2.37 -13.18
CA TYR A 64 12.67 1.05 -13.03
C TYR A 64 11.71 0.10 -12.32
N ARG A 65 11.69 -1.17 -12.77
CA ARG A 65 10.89 -2.26 -12.20
C ARG A 65 11.69 -3.55 -12.16
N PHE A 66 11.31 -4.50 -11.30
CA PHE A 66 11.87 -5.84 -11.35
C PHE A 66 11.63 -6.48 -12.72
N ASN A 67 12.67 -7.11 -13.26
CA ASN A 67 12.56 -7.88 -14.48
C ASN A 67 11.96 -9.26 -14.16
N THR A 68 10.72 -9.49 -14.58
CA THR A 68 10.04 -10.77 -14.34
C THR A 68 10.70 -11.94 -15.07
N ASN A 69 11.51 -11.68 -16.09
CA ASN A 69 12.23 -12.68 -16.87
C ASN A 69 13.63 -12.97 -16.32
N PHE A 70 14.06 -12.32 -15.24
CA PHE A 70 15.34 -12.62 -14.60
C PHE A 70 15.28 -14.02 -13.96
N PRO A 71 16.20 -14.96 -14.27
CA PRO A 71 16.06 -16.36 -13.89
C PRO A 71 15.85 -16.63 -12.40
N MET A 72 16.50 -15.86 -11.51
CA MET A 72 16.45 -16.05 -10.05
C MET A 72 15.61 -14.99 -9.33
N ILE A 73 14.68 -14.34 -10.04
CA ILE A 73 13.91 -13.23 -9.48
C ILE A 73 13.05 -13.67 -8.29
N TYR A 74 12.62 -14.93 -8.30
CA TYR A 74 11.84 -15.50 -7.21
C TYR A 74 12.66 -15.58 -5.92
N GLU A 75 13.87 -16.11 -6.00
CA GLU A 75 14.81 -16.23 -4.88
C GLU A 75 15.23 -14.85 -4.36
N VAL A 76 15.45 -13.90 -5.27
CA VAL A 76 15.74 -12.50 -4.93
C VAL A 76 14.58 -11.90 -4.14
N GLU A 77 13.35 -12.03 -4.61
CA GLU A 77 12.17 -11.52 -3.90
C GLU A 77 11.99 -12.18 -2.53
N LEU A 78 12.18 -13.49 -2.43
CA LEU A 78 12.12 -14.22 -1.15
C LEU A 78 13.17 -13.73 -0.16
N LEU A 79 14.41 -13.55 -0.61
CA LEU A 79 15.49 -13.02 0.21
C LEU A 79 15.18 -11.60 0.69
N LEU A 80 14.67 -10.75 -0.20
CA LEU A 80 14.28 -9.38 0.14
C LEU A 80 13.10 -9.36 1.12
N LYS A 81 12.10 -10.24 0.97
CA LYS A 81 10.99 -10.38 1.92
C LYS A 81 11.48 -10.75 3.32
N LYS A 82 12.34 -11.77 3.42
CA LYS A 82 12.93 -12.17 4.71
C LYS A 82 13.74 -11.03 5.34
N THR A 83 14.49 -10.31 4.52
CA THR A 83 15.25 -9.13 4.98
C THR A 83 14.30 -8.03 5.47
N TYR A 84 13.23 -7.74 4.72
CA TYR A 84 12.24 -6.73 5.07
C TYR A 84 11.53 -7.06 6.41
N GLN A 85 11.27 -8.34 6.67
CA GLN A 85 10.68 -8.82 7.92
C GLN A 85 11.62 -8.75 9.12
N GLN A 86 12.92 -8.55 8.92
CA GLN A 86 13.87 -8.33 10.01
C GLN A 86 14.04 -6.85 10.35
N LEU A 87 13.53 -5.94 9.50
CA LEU A 87 13.56 -4.50 9.78
C LEU A 87 12.61 -4.13 10.91
N SER A 88 12.99 -3.09 11.67
CA SER A 88 12.10 -2.45 12.64
C SER A 88 10.88 -1.83 11.95
N VAL A 89 9.81 -1.59 12.72
CA VAL A 89 8.57 -0.95 12.21
C VAL A 89 8.87 0.43 11.61
N GLN A 90 9.78 1.18 12.23
CA GLN A 90 10.21 2.50 11.76
C GLN A 90 10.94 2.41 10.41
N GLU A 91 11.84 1.44 10.24
CA GLU A 91 12.55 1.24 8.98
C GLU A 91 11.61 0.78 7.86
N ARG A 92 10.68 -0.13 8.15
CA ARG A 92 9.68 -0.60 7.17
C ARG A 92 8.86 0.56 6.60
N LYS A 93 8.48 1.51 7.46
CA LYS A 93 7.74 2.71 7.08
C LYS A 93 8.48 3.54 6.02
N CYS A 94 9.81 3.70 6.13
CA CYS A 94 10.60 4.48 5.18
C CYS A 94 10.59 3.91 3.75
N TYR A 95 10.30 2.62 3.58
CA TYR A 95 10.19 1.99 2.26
C TYR A 95 8.78 2.05 1.70
N HIS A 96 7.77 2.48 2.45
CA HIS A 96 6.41 2.60 1.92
C HIS A 96 6.20 3.98 1.31
N TYR A 97 5.84 4.04 0.03
CA TYR A 97 5.52 5.28 -0.65
C TYR A 97 4.26 5.12 -1.52
N PRO A 98 3.14 5.78 -1.18
CA PRO A 98 1.94 5.72 -1.98
C PRO A 98 2.18 6.39 -3.34
N GLU A 99 2.21 5.57 -4.39
CA GLU A 99 2.54 5.98 -5.76
C GLU A 99 1.58 7.06 -6.32
N GLN A 100 0.37 7.16 -5.77
CA GLN A 100 -0.71 8.01 -6.28
C GLN A 100 -0.70 9.46 -5.76
N ALA A 101 0.30 9.86 -4.96
CA ALA A 101 0.55 11.26 -4.56
C ALA A 101 1.01 12.18 -5.72
N LYS A 102 0.50 11.97 -6.93
CA LYS A 102 0.78 12.75 -8.15
C LYS A 102 -0.45 12.99 -9.02
N ALA A 103 -1.66 12.82 -8.50
CA ALA A 103 -2.78 13.55 -9.08
C ALA A 103 -2.45 15.05 -8.94
N LYS A 104 -2.73 15.86 -9.99
CA LYS A 104 -2.40 17.30 -10.06
C LYS A 104 -2.59 17.98 -8.70
N PRO A 105 -1.72 18.95 -8.32
CA PRO A 105 -1.73 19.52 -6.98
C PRO A 105 -3.12 20.09 -6.69
N PHE A 106 -3.93 19.33 -5.94
CA PHE A 106 -5.07 19.92 -5.29
C PHE A 106 -4.48 20.81 -4.20
N LYS A 107 -5.02 22.02 -4.05
CA LYS A 107 -4.70 22.87 -2.91
C LYS A 107 -4.87 22.01 -1.66
N LYS A 108 -3.85 21.98 -0.80
CA LYS A 108 -3.89 21.22 0.47
C LYS A 108 -5.21 21.54 1.17
N GLU A 109 -5.99 20.51 1.44
CA GLU A 109 -7.31 20.66 2.01
C GLU A 109 -7.16 21.01 3.50
N PRO A 110 -7.60 22.21 3.92
CA PRO A 110 -7.65 22.52 5.34
C PRO A 110 -8.62 21.56 6.02
N ARG A 111 -8.26 21.06 7.21
CA ARG A 111 -9.09 20.09 7.95
C ARG A 111 -9.40 18.82 7.15
N LEU A 112 -8.41 18.32 6.40
CA LEU A 112 -8.49 17.07 5.62
C LEU A 112 -9.13 15.92 6.42
N MET A 113 -8.76 15.76 7.69
CA MET A 113 -9.31 14.70 8.55
C MET A 113 -10.81 14.85 8.76
N GLU A 114 -11.30 16.06 9.04
CA GLU A 114 -12.73 16.36 9.17
C GLU A 114 -13.46 16.07 7.86
N LYS A 115 -12.89 16.48 6.72
CA LYS A 115 -13.48 16.26 5.39
C LYS A 115 -13.59 14.78 5.05
N VAL A 116 -12.53 14.01 5.27
CA VAL A 116 -12.54 12.56 5.09
C VAL A 116 -13.59 11.91 6.01
N TRP A 117 -13.64 12.34 7.28
CA TRP A 117 -14.61 11.80 8.23
C TRP A 117 -16.06 12.07 7.81
N GLU A 118 -16.39 13.29 7.39
CA GLU A 118 -17.74 13.60 6.89
C GLU A 118 -18.09 12.78 5.65
N GLN A 119 -17.15 12.62 4.72
CA GLN A 119 -17.38 11.83 3.51
C GLN A 119 -17.53 10.34 3.80
N LEU A 120 -16.80 9.78 4.78
CA LEU A 120 -16.97 8.40 5.23
C LEU A 120 -18.40 8.14 5.71
N LYS A 121 -19.04 9.10 6.41
CA LYS A 121 -20.43 8.95 6.87
C LYS A 121 -21.42 8.84 5.72
N SER A 122 -21.13 9.48 4.58
CA SER A 122 -22.02 9.51 3.42
C SER A 122 -21.83 8.34 2.45
N VAL A 123 -20.79 7.51 2.61
CA VAL A 123 -20.52 6.37 1.72
C VAL A 123 -21.72 5.43 1.65
N LYS A 124 -22.11 5.04 0.43
CA LYS A 124 -23.19 4.06 0.17
C LYS A 124 -22.76 2.94 -0.75
N ARG A 125 -21.74 3.16 -1.56
CA ARG A 125 -21.27 2.23 -2.58
C ARG A 125 -19.76 2.15 -2.56
N MET A 126 -19.27 1.04 -3.10
CA MET A 126 -17.86 0.92 -3.38
C MET A 126 -17.58 0.08 -4.61
N THR A 127 -16.41 0.35 -5.21
CA THR A 127 -15.77 -0.54 -6.17
C THR A 127 -14.41 -0.94 -5.62
N LEU A 128 -14.02 -2.18 -5.91
CA LEU A 128 -12.83 -2.80 -5.36
C LEU A 128 -12.01 -3.39 -6.49
N GLN A 129 -10.70 -3.27 -6.38
CA GLN A 129 -9.76 -4.03 -7.19
C GLN A 129 -8.69 -4.61 -6.27
N ALA A 130 -8.63 -5.94 -6.22
CA ALA A 130 -7.61 -6.67 -5.48
C ALA A 130 -6.67 -7.38 -6.46
N SER A 131 -5.40 -7.47 -6.12
CA SER A 131 -4.42 -8.23 -6.89
C SER A 131 -3.37 -8.86 -6.00
N SER A 132 -2.93 -10.08 -6.36
CA SER A 132 -1.76 -10.71 -5.75
C SER A 132 -0.64 -10.80 -6.76
N ARG A 133 0.56 -10.39 -6.33
CA ARG A 133 1.83 -10.62 -7.03
C ARG A 133 2.73 -11.58 -6.29
N SER A 134 2.21 -12.34 -5.33
CA SER A 134 3.04 -13.33 -4.68
C SER A 134 3.31 -14.47 -5.64
N ARG A 135 4.57 -14.72 -5.96
CA ARG A 135 4.99 -15.83 -6.84
C ARG A 135 4.73 -17.22 -6.26
N THR A 136 4.52 -17.34 -4.94
CA THR A 136 4.09 -18.59 -4.31
C THR A 136 2.60 -18.88 -4.50
N SER A 137 1.81 -17.88 -4.87
CA SER A 137 0.38 -18.00 -5.19
C SER A 137 0.17 -17.72 -6.67
N ARG A 138 -0.93 -18.21 -7.27
CA ARG A 138 -1.28 -17.83 -8.65
C ARG A 138 -1.41 -16.31 -8.73
N LEU A 139 -0.79 -15.65 -9.72
CA LEU A 139 -1.08 -14.24 -10.01
C LEU A 139 -2.58 -14.12 -10.29
N TRP A 140 -3.23 -13.16 -9.63
CA TRP A 140 -4.66 -12.93 -9.84
C TRP A 140 -5.00 -11.46 -9.70
N ILE A 141 -5.99 -11.04 -10.46
CA ILE A 141 -6.71 -9.78 -10.30
C ILE A 141 -8.18 -10.13 -10.04
N ARG A 142 -8.79 -9.40 -9.13
CA ARG A 142 -10.23 -9.50 -8.86
C ARG A 142 -10.79 -8.10 -8.83
N LYS A 143 -11.93 -7.92 -9.50
CA LYS A 143 -12.68 -6.67 -9.45
C LYS A 143 -14.00 -6.92 -8.75
N GLY A 144 -14.41 -5.99 -7.92
CA GLY A 144 -15.66 -6.11 -7.18
C GLY A 144 -16.43 -4.80 -7.17
N SER A 145 -17.71 -4.91 -6.91
CA SER A 145 -18.55 -3.77 -6.60
C SER A 145 -19.56 -4.16 -5.53
N GLY A 146 -20.01 -3.19 -4.75
CA GLY A 146 -20.86 -3.48 -3.60
C GLY A 146 -21.57 -2.26 -3.06
N LYS A 147 -22.40 -2.53 -2.06
CA LYS A 147 -23.07 -1.54 -1.22
C LYS A 147 -22.41 -1.51 0.14
N VAL A 148 -22.48 -0.35 0.79
CA VAL A 148 -21.98 -0.12 2.13
C VAL A 148 -23.13 0.39 2.98
N ASP A 149 -23.52 -0.40 3.97
CA ASP A 149 -24.45 0.05 5.01
C ASP A 149 -23.63 0.57 6.18
N SER A 150 -23.76 1.88 6.46
CA SER A 150 -23.01 2.56 7.51
C SER A 150 -23.87 2.81 8.75
N THR A 151 -23.31 2.56 9.93
CA THR A 151 -23.93 2.91 11.22
C THR A 151 -22.96 3.77 12.01
N LEU A 152 -23.37 5.00 12.33
CA LEU A 152 -22.61 5.93 13.15
C LEU A 152 -23.13 5.89 14.60
N LYS A 153 -22.21 5.73 15.55
CA LYS A 153 -22.46 5.93 16.97
C LYS A 153 -21.28 6.70 17.56
N ASP A 154 -21.54 7.89 18.08
CA ASP A 154 -20.51 8.80 18.59
C ASP A 154 -19.42 9.07 17.54
N ASN A 155 -18.17 8.69 17.83
CA ASN A 155 -17.02 8.78 16.94
C ASN A 155 -16.68 7.46 16.22
N VAL A 156 -17.59 6.48 16.24
CA VAL A 156 -17.40 5.15 15.67
C VAL A 156 -18.37 4.93 14.51
N LEU A 157 -17.83 4.64 13.34
CA LEU A 157 -18.56 4.36 12.12
C LEU A 157 -18.31 2.90 11.71
N THR A 158 -19.35 2.10 11.68
CA THR A 158 -19.29 0.69 11.25
C THR A 158 -19.79 0.57 9.83
N PHE A 159 -18.94 0.10 8.93
CA PHE A 159 -19.27 -0.27 7.56
C PHE A 159 -19.61 -1.75 7.50
N ARG A 160 -20.78 -2.06 6.95
CA ARG A 160 -21.16 -3.42 6.52
C ARG A 160 -21.15 -3.43 5.00
N GLU A 161 -20.10 -4.01 4.46
CA GLU A 161 -19.84 -4.11 3.05
C GLU A 161 -20.41 -5.41 2.50
N GLN A 162 -21.10 -5.35 1.36
CA GLN A 162 -21.57 -6.54 0.66
C GLN A 162 -21.53 -6.33 -0.86
N GLY A 163 -21.15 -7.37 -1.59
CA GLY A 163 -21.11 -7.31 -3.04
C GLY A 163 -20.57 -8.58 -3.68
N GLU A 164 -20.17 -8.46 -4.93
CA GLU A 164 -19.62 -9.56 -5.74
C GLU A 164 -18.20 -9.22 -6.21
N TRP A 165 -17.34 -10.23 -6.20
CA TRP A 165 -16.07 -10.27 -6.91
C TRP A 165 -16.24 -11.01 -8.23
N THR A 166 -15.51 -10.56 -9.25
CA THR A 166 -15.26 -11.28 -10.50
C THR A 166 -13.76 -11.55 -10.58
N ALA A 167 -13.39 -12.82 -10.69
CA ALA A 167 -12.03 -13.27 -10.93
C ALA A 167 -11.66 -13.22 -12.43
N ASP A 168 -10.37 -13.39 -12.72
CA ASP A 168 -9.84 -13.32 -14.09
C ASP A 168 -10.43 -14.38 -15.03
N ASP A 169 -10.83 -15.53 -14.49
CA ASP A 169 -11.50 -16.62 -15.21
C ASP A 169 -13.02 -16.41 -15.37
N GLY A 170 -13.53 -15.25 -14.93
CA GLY A 170 -14.94 -14.92 -14.95
C GLY A 170 -15.73 -15.49 -13.77
N PHE A 171 -15.11 -16.26 -12.88
CA PHE A 171 -15.78 -16.79 -11.69
C PHE A 171 -16.26 -15.66 -10.78
N ARG A 172 -17.52 -15.76 -10.34
CA ARG A 172 -18.15 -14.77 -9.46
C ARG A 172 -18.32 -15.31 -8.05
N MET A 173 -18.02 -14.46 -7.07
CA MET A 173 -18.12 -14.82 -5.66
C MET A 173 -18.66 -13.66 -4.83
N ASN A 174 -19.70 -13.92 -4.05
CA ASN A 174 -20.20 -12.97 -3.07
C ASN A 174 -19.19 -12.77 -1.93
N TYR A 175 -19.12 -11.56 -1.39
CA TYR A 175 -18.35 -11.27 -0.18
C TYR A 175 -19.13 -10.38 0.77
N ARG A 176 -18.73 -10.46 2.04
CA ARG A 176 -19.17 -9.55 3.11
C ARG A 176 -17.98 -9.18 3.97
N ASN A 177 -17.82 -7.89 4.25
CA ASN A 177 -16.85 -7.39 5.22
C ASN A 177 -17.55 -6.51 6.25
N VAL A 178 -16.98 -6.44 7.44
CA VAL A 178 -17.40 -5.48 8.44
C VAL A 178 -16.16 -4.74 8.93
N TYR A 179 -16.13 -3.44 8.70
CA TYR A 179 -15.05 -2.55 9.11
C TYR A 179 -15.54 -1.56 10.15
N ARG A 180 -14.68 -1.25 11.12
CA ARG A 180 -14.91 -0.21 12.11
C ARG A 180 -13.90 0.91 11.91
N TRP A 181 -14.41 2.09 11.63
CA TRP A 181 -13.67 3.34 11.63
C TRP A 181 -13.92 4.06 12.95
N THR A 182 -12.86 4.52 13.62
CA THR A 182 -13.00 5.36 14.83
C THR A 182 -12.20 6.63 14.66
N TRP A 183 -12.84 7.77 14.89
CA TRP A 183 -12.19 9.07 14.88
C TRP A 183 -11.68 9.45 16.26
N HIS A 184 -10.36 9.51 16.40
CA HIS A 184 -9.66 9.99 17.58
C HIS A 184 -9.34 11.47 17.36
N TRP A 185 -10.33 12.32 17.64
CA TRP A 185 -10.31 13.73 17.26
C TRP A 185 -9.25 14.55 18.02
N ARG A 186 -8.87 14.15 19.24
CA ARG A 186 -7.82 14.84 20.01
C ARG A 186 -6.42 14.61 19.44
N GLU A 187 -6.21 13.43 18.89
CA GLU A 187 -4.94 12.98 18.33
C GLU A 187 -4.89 13.13 16.81
N GLU A 188 -5.93 13.71 16.21
CA GLU A 188 -6.08 13.91 14.77
C GLU A 188 -5.79 12.64 13.95
N MET A 189 -6.37 11.50 14.36
CA MET A 189 -6.18 10.21 13.69
C MET A 189 -7.47 9.41 13.50
N LEU A 190 -7.48 8.56 12.48
CA LEU A 190 -8.54 7.58 12.21
C LEU A 190 -8.00 6.17 12.40
N SER A 191 -8.63 5.34 13.22
CA SER A 191 -8.29 3.91 13.25
C SER A 191 -9.22 3.10 12.35
N LEU A 192 -8.65 2.12 11.66
CA LEU A 192 -9.41 1.12 10.90
C LEU A 192 -9.21 -0.27 11.52
N GLU A 193 -10.31 -0.97 11.75
CA GLU A 193 -10.34 -2.35 12.24
C GLU A 193 -11.24 -3.22 11.36
N HIS A 194 -10.90 -4.49 11.19
CA HIS A 194 -11.76 -5.49 10.54
C HIS A 194 -12.41 -6.39 11.60
N LEU A 195 -13.75 -6.47 11.58
CA LEU A 195 -14.53 -7.25 12.54
C LEU A 195 -14.81 -8.70 12.09
N ARG A 196 -13.88 -9.33 11.37
CA ARG A 196 -14.05 -10.72 10.86
C ARG A 196 -14.16 -11.77 11.96
N ARG A 197 -13.68 -11.44 13.18
CA ARG A 197 -13.81 -12.28 14.38
C ARG A 197 -14.92 -11.80 15.31
N GLY A 198 -15.83 -10.96 14.80
CA GLY A 198 -16.92 -10.34 15.57
C GLY A 198 -16.51 -9.03 16.24
N GLU A 199 -17.50 -8.31 16.75
CA GLU A 199 -17.33 -6.94 17.28
C GLU A 199 -16.47 -6.85 18.54
N LYS A 200 -16.42 -7.93 19.33
CA LYS A 200 -15.64 -8.03 20.58
C LYS A 200 -14.17 -8.39 20.35
N HIS A 201 -13.83 -8.87 19.15
CA HIS A 201 -12.47 -9.25 18.78
C HIS A 201 -12.07 -8.57 17.46
N PRO A 202 -12.03 -7.22 17.43
CA PRO A 202 -11.62 -6.51 16.23
C PRO A 202 -10.18 -6.88 15.85
N VAL A 203 -9.94 -7.05 14.56
CA VAL A 203 -8.58 -7.16 14.01
C VAL A 203 -8.16 -5.76 13.62
N PHE A 204 -7.39 -5.10 14.47
CA PHE A 204 -6.81 -3.80 14.17
C PHE A 204 -6.00 -3.84 12.87
N LEU A 205 -6.14 -2.83 12.01
CA LEU A 205 -5.39 -2.72 10.77
C LEU A 205 -4.35 -1.60 10.82
N PHE A 206 -4.71 -0.35 11.10
CA PHE A 206 -3.76 0.75 11.28
C PHE A 206 -4.46 2.03 11.73
N TYR A 207 -3.68 2.97 12.24
CA TYR A 207 -4.08 4.38 12.34
C TYR A 207 -3.71 5.11 11.06
N LEU A 208 -4.59 5.96 10.54
CA LEU A 208 -4.37 6.90 9.47
C LEU A 208 -4.20 8.31 10.05
N VAL A 209 -3.17 9.02 9.61
CA VAL A 209 -2.89 10.42 9.96
C VAL A 209 -2.76 11.26 8.69
N ALA A 210 -2.92 12.58 8.79
CA ALA A 210 -2.75 13.47 7.65
C ALA A 210 -1.29 13.45 7.15
N GLY A 211 -1.11 13.13 5.86
CA GLY A 211 0.18 13.08 5.19
C GLY A 211 0.48 14.34 4.37
N GLU A 212 1.34 14.20 3.36
CA GLU A 212 1.57 15.22 2.34
C GLU A 212 0.32 15.40 1.46
N GLU A 213 -0.01 16.64 1.08
CA GLU A 213 -1.16 16.98 0.21
C GLU A 213 -2.55 16.60 0.79
N ASN A 214 -3.37 15.86 0.03
CA ASN A 214 -4.74 15.45 0.36
C ASN A 214 -4.83 13.94 0.65
N PHE A 215 -3.80 13.40 1.29
CA PHE A 215 -3.72 11.99 1.65
C PHE A 215 -3.74 11.80 3.16
N LEU A 216 -4.41 10.73 3.60
CA LEU A 216 -4.14 10.12 4.89
C LEU A 216 -3.26 8.90 4.68
N GLU A 217 -2.30 8.66 5.57
CA GLU A 217 -1.40 7.51 5.49
C GLU A 217 -1.26 6.80 6.83
N SER A 218 -0.92 5.51 6.79
CA SER A 218 -0.77 4.71 7.99
C SER A 218 0.37 5.25 8.86
N LEU A 219 0.08 5.57 10.12
CA LEU A 219 1.06 6.09 11.07
C LEU A 219 2.24 5.12 11.23
N ASN A 220 1.94 3.83 11.36
CA ASN A 220 2.90 2.74 11.39
C ASN A 220 2.37 1.55 10.58
N PRO A 221 3.25 0.76 9.94
CA PRO A 221 2.89 -0.55 9.44
C PRO A 221 2.37 -1.43 10.57
N HIS A 222 1.26 -2.13 10.34
CA HIS A 222 0.73 -3.07 11.32
C HIS A 222 1.24 -4.48 11.04
N LEU A 223 1.70 -5.14 12.11
CA LEU A 223 2.18 -6.51 12.07
C LEU A 223 1.07 -7.44 12.54
N CYS A 224 0.61 -8.32 11.66
CA CYS A 224 -0.36 -9.35 11.97
C CYS A 224 0.23 -10.71 11.62
N GLY A 225 0.84 -11.37 12.61
CA GLY A 225 1.70 -12.52 12.36
C GLY A 225 2.92 -12.11 11.53
N ASP A 226 3.20 -12.86 10.46
CA ASP A 226 4.31 -12.57 9.54
C ASP A 226 3.96 -11.54 8.44
N ASP A 227 2.69 -11.14 8.36
CA ASP A 227 2.19 -10.17 7.39
C ASP A 227 2.31 -8.74 7.93
N THR A 228 2.76 -7.83 7.06
CA THR A 228 2.84 -6.39 7.30
C THR A 228 1.80 -5.68 6.44
N TYR A 229 0.93 -4.91 7.09
CA TYR A 229 -0.15 -4.15 6.48
C TYR A 229 0.19 -2.66 6.44
N PHE A 230 -0.12 -2.02 5.31
CA PHE A 230 -0.01 -0.57 5.10
C PHE A 230 -1.32 -0.07 4.53
N GLY A 231 -1.67 1.17 4.86
CA GLY A 231 -2.87 1.81 4.39
C GLY A 231 -2.63 3.26 4.00
N TRP A 232 -3.26 3.71 2.94
CA TRP A 232 -3.39 5.14 2.66
C TRP A 232 -4.72 5.43 1.98
N MET A 233 -5.22 6.65 2.17
CA MET A 233 -6.47 7.12 1.62
C MET A 233 -6.25 8.43 0.88
N GLN A 234 -6.69 8.50 -0.36
CA GLN A 234 -6.78 9.75 -1.12
C GLN A 234 -8.16 10.36 -0.92
N TYR A 235 -8.19 11.64 -0.56
CA TYR A 235 -9.41 12.42 -0.51
C TYR A 235 -9.70 13.06 -1.88
N ASN A 236 -10.94 12.92 -2.32
CA ASN A 236 -11.52 13.69 -3.42
C ASN A 236 -12.94 14.12 -2.99
N PRO A 237 -13.40 15.34 -3.31
CA PRO A 237 -14.76 15.78 -2.94
C PRO A 237 -15.89 14.85 -3.40
N LEU A 238 -15.67 14.01 -4.43
CA LEU A 238 -16.65 13.08 -4.97
C LEU A 238 -16.47 11.63 -4.49
N PHE A 239 -15.27 11.23 -4.08
CA PHE A 239 -14.99 9.86 -3.65
C PHE A 239 -13.83 9.78 -2.66
N LEU A 240 -13.79 8.72 -1.86
CA LEU A 240 -12.60 8.35 -1.09
C LEU A 240 -11.95 7.14 -1.73
N GLN A 241 -10.65 7.21 -1.97
CA GLN A 241 -9.91 6.08 -2.53
C GLN A 241 -8.95 5.51 -1.48
N MET A 242 -9.30 4.35 -0.95
CA MET A 242 -8.53 3.63 0.04
C MET A 242 -7.62 2.59 -0.63
N HIS A 243 -6.40 2.48 -0.15
CA HIS A 243 -5.44 1.50 -0.59
C HIS A 243 -4.89 0.74 0.60
N ILE A 244 -4.86 -0.58 0.49
CA ILE A 244 -4.26 -1.47 1.48
C ILE A 244 -3.22 -2.33 0.78
N ARG A 245 -2.01 -2.37 1.34
CA ARG A 245 -0.92 -3.22 0.89
C ARG A 245 -0.63 -4.25 1.97
N THR A 246 -0.52 -5.52 1.57
CA THR A 246 -0.15 -6.61 2.48
C THR A 246 1.10 -7.31 1.95
N LEU A 247 2.17 -7.27 2.75
CA LEU A 247 3.44 -7.92 2.46
C LEU A 247 3.74 -8.98 3.52
N GLY A 248 3.93 -10.22 3.10
CA GLY A 248 4.31 -11.31 3.98
C GLY A 248 5.08 -12.39 3.24
N PRO A 249 5.41 -13.52 3.89
CA PRO A 249 6.18 -14.60 3.28
C PRO A 249 5.50 -15.08 1.98
N SER A 250 4.20 -15.39 2.09
CA SER A 250 3.37 -15.88 0.98
C SER A 250 2.51 -14.80 0.33
N LYS A 251 2.51 -13.56 0.85
CA LYS A 251 1.66 -12.47 0.37
C LYS A 251 2.44 -11.33 -0.26
N ASN A 252 1.86 -10.79 -1.32
CA ASN A 252 2.27 -9.53 -1.93
C ASN A 252 1.04 -8.94 -2.61
N GLU A 253 0.09 -8.52 -1.78
CA GLU A 253 -1.28 -8.23 -2.20
C GLU A 253 -1.56 -6.74 -2.11
N LYS A 254 -2.39 -6.24 -3.02
CA LYS A 254 -2.86 -4.86 -3.04
C LYS A 254 -4.37 -4.88 -3.18
N ILE A 255 -5.05 -4.09 -2.37
CA ILE A 255 -6.48 -3.84 -2.48
C ILE A 255 -6.67 -2.34 -2.63
N GLU A 256 -7.36 -1.94 -3.69
CA GLU A 256 -7.80 -0.57 -3.95
C GLU A 256 -9.32 -0.54 -3.83
N THR A 257 -9.84 0.41 -3.06
CA THR A 257 -11.27 0.59 -2.84
C THR A 257 -11.65 2.02 -3.12
N VAL A 258 -12.60 2.25 -4.00
CA VAL A 258 -13.19 3.57 -4.24
C VAL A 258 -14.56 3.58 -3.57
N TYR A 259 -14.72 4.42 -2.56
CA TYR A 259 -15.97 4.66 -1.85
C TYR A 259 -16.68 5.90 -2.42
N THR A 260 -17.97 5.77 -2.69
CA THR A 260 -18.86 6.83 -3.22
C THR A 260 -20.16 6.89 -2.43
#